data_AF-A0A6I9VXQ4-F1
#
_entry.id   AF-A0A6I9VXQ4-F1
#
_cell.length_a   1.000
_cell.length_b   1.000
_cell.length_c   1.000
_cell.angle_alpha   90.00
_cell.angle_beta   90.00
_cell.angle_gamma   90.00
#
_symmetry.space_group_name_H-M   'P 1'
#
loop_
_entity.id
_entity.type
_entity.pdbx_description
1 polymer ?
#
loop_
_entity_poly.entity_id
_entity_poly.type
_entity_poly.pdbx_seq_one_letter_code
_entity_poly.pdbx_strand_id
1 'polypeptide(L)'
;HISNIILYTYIIYLQSFHFDGYVLEIWNQFIFAGANVPIVTSIIKSIAQELKKHNLDIILAIPPFRGAQVELFSKQQFDELALYVKAFSLMTYDYSSIQRPGPNSPLNWVKQCIELLVPQKNDLRRSQILLGINFYGYNYTPEGGKAILASEYLDILKSFKGKIHWDDNSKEHFFESKYILL
;
A
#
# COMPACT_ATOMS: atom_id res chain seq x y z
N HIS A 1 1.09 13.46 -28.95
CA HIS A 1 0.55 12.43 -29.88
C HIS A 1 0.79 11.01 -29.39
N ILE A 2 2.02 10.62 -29.01
CA ILE A 2 2.32 9.25 -28.51
C ILE A 2 1.60 8.94 -27.17
N SER A 3 1.49 9.92 -26.27
CA SER A 3 0.76 9.81 -25.00
C SER A 3 -0.72 9.46 -25.16
N ASN A 4 -1.39 9.98 -26.19
CA ASN A 4 -2.80 9.69 -26.44
C ASN A 4 -3.00 8.26 -26.94
N ILE A 5 -2.12 7.75 -27.82
CA ILE A 5 -2.24 6.40 -28.38
C ILE A 5 -2.19 5.35 -27.25
N ILE A 6 -1.25 5.50 -26.33
CA ILE A 6 -1.10 4.59 -25.19
C ILE A 6 -2.37 4.57 -24.33
N LEU A 7 -2.91 5.75 -24.01
CA LEU A 7 -4.10 5.87 -23.18
C LEU A 7 -5.35 5.29 -23.86
N TYR A 8 -5.52 5.52 -25.17
CA TYR A 8 -6.59 4.90 -25.96
C TYR A 8 -6.49 3.37 -25.96
N THR A 9 -5.29 2.81 -26.11
CA THR A 9 -5.08 1.36 -26.04
C THR A 9 -5.52 0.80 -24.68
N TYR A 10 -5.19 1.47 -23.58
CA TYR A 10 -5.61 1.04 -22.24
C TYR A 10 -7.13 1.11 -22.04
N ILE A 11 -7.79 2.14 -22.56
CA ILE A 11 -9.26 2.27 -22.49
C ILE A 11 -9.93 1.14 -23.28
N ILE A 12 -9.46 0.85 -24.50
CA ILE A 12 -9.98 -0.25 -25.32
C ILE A 12 -9.81 -1.58 -24.59
N TYR A 13 -8.68 -1.80 -23.93
CA TYR A 13 -8.44 -3.00 -23.15
C TYR A 13 -9.45 -3.15 -22.00
N LEU A 14 -9.64 -2.11 -21.17
CA LEU A 14 -10.63 -2.14 -20.08
C LEU A 14 -12.03 -2.50 -20.60
N GLN A 15 -12.46 -1.88 -21.70
CA GLN A 15 -13.78 -2.12 -22.27
C GLN A 15 -13.93 -3.52 -22.85
N SER A 16 -12.89 -4.03 -23.53
CA SER A 16 -12.90 -5.37 -24.14
C SER A 16 -13.02 -6.48 -23.11
N PHE A 17 -12.46 -6.28 -21.93
CA PHE A 17 -12.50 -7.23 -20.81
C PHE A 17 -13.54 -6.88 -19.74
N HIS A 18 -14.36 -5.85 -19.96
CA HIS A 18 -15.40 -5.38 -19.04
C HIS A 18 -14.87 -5.06 -17.63
N PHE A 19 -13.69 -4.46 -17.55
CA PHE A 19 -13.15 -3.93 -16.30
C PHE A 19 -13.72 -2.54 -16.01
N ASP A 20 -13.96 -2.26 -14.73
CA ASP A 20 -14.50 -0.98 -14.26
C ASP A 20 -13.43 0.14 -14.15
N GLY A 21 -12.16 -0.18 -14.35
CA GLY A 21 -11.07 0.77 -14.15
C GLY A 21 -9.71 0.14 -13.87
N TYR A 22 -8.78 0.96 -13.35
CA TYR A 22 -7.44 0.52 -12.96
C TYR A 22 -7.09 0.86 -11.51
N VAL A 23 -6.26 0.01 -10.91
CA VAL A 23 -5.41 0.39 -9.78
C VAL A 23 -4.05 0.82 -10.35
N LEU A 24 -3.72 2.11 -10.22
CA LEU A 24 -2.46 2.66 -10.72
C LEU A 24 -1.37 2.60 -9.65
N GLU A 25 -0.32 1.82 -9.92
CA GLU A 25 0.87 1.71 -9.07
C GLU A 25 2.08 2.45 -9.66
N ILE A 26 1.88 3.72 -10.00
CA ILE A 26 2.90 4.54 -10.67
C ILE A 26 3.59 5.53 -9.73
N TRP A 27 2.96 5.92 -8.62
CA TRP A 27 3.48 6.97 -7.73
C TRP A 27 4.91 6.68 -7.27
N ASN A 28 5.10 5.56 -6.58
CA ASN A 28 6.41 5.16 -6.06
C ASN A 28 7.46 5.02 -7.15
N GLN A 29 7.09 4.43 -8.30
CA GLN A 29 8.01 4.23 -9.42
C GLN A 29 8.58 5.56 -9.92
N PHE A 30 7.73 6.57 -10.09
CA PHE A 30 8.16 7.90 -10.52
C PHE A 30 8.94 8.64 -9.43
N ILE A 31 8.47 8.61 -8.18
CA ILE A 31 9.16 9.31 -7.09
C ILE A 31 10.55 8.73 -6.84
N PHE A 32 10.71 7.40 -6.83
CA PHE A 32 12.01 6.76 -6.68
C PHE A 32 12.93 6.95 -7.89
N ALA A 33 12.35 7.14 -9.09
CA ALA A 33 13.11 7.55 -10.28
C ALA A 33 13.52 9.04 -10.26
N GLY A 34 13.17 9.80 -9.22
CA GLY A 34 13.51 11.22 -9.09
C GLY A 34 12.62 12.16 -9.92
N ALA A 35 11.44 11.70 -10.34
CA ALA A 35 10.51 12.54 -11.08
C ALA A 35 9.97 13.69 -10.23
N ASN A 36 9.71 14.82 -10.87
CA ASN A 36 9.14 15.99 -10.23
C ASN A 36 7.66 15.75 -9.87
N VAL A 37 7.30 15.93 -8.59
CA VAL A 37 5.95 15.64 -8.05
C VAL A 37 4.82 16.28 -8.87
N PRO A 38 4.82 17.60 -9.16
CA PRO A 38 3.88 18.24 -10.07
C PRO A 38 3.68 17.55 -11.44
N ILE A 39 4.73 16.97 -12.02
CA ILE A 39 4.62 16.23 -13.28
C ILE A 39 3.85 14.93 -13.03
N VAL A 40 4.17 14.21 -11.96
CA VAL A 40 3.50 12.96 -11.59
C VAL A 40 2.01 13.20 -11.32
N THR A 41 1.65 14.25 -10.56
CA THR A 41 0.24 14.59 -10.29
C THR A 41 -0.48 15.01 -11.57
N SER A 42 0.16 15.77 -12.46
CA SER A 42 -0.40 16.15 -13.78
C SER A 42 -0.69 14.93 -14.67
N ILE A 43 0.21 13.95 -14.69
CA ILE A 43 0.01 12.69 -15.44
C ILE A 43 -1.18 11.93 -14.86
N ILE A 44 -1.23 11.74 -13.54
CA ILE A 44 -2.34 11.03 -12.87
C ILE A 44 -3.67 11.71 -13.16
N LYS A 45 -3.75 13.04 -13.04
CA LYS A 45 -4.95 13.83 -13.36
C LYS A 45 -5.38 13.63 -14.80
N SER A 46 -4.44 13.71 -15.75
CA SER A 46 -4.74 13.55 -17.17
C SER A 46 -5.31 12.17 -17.47
N ILE A 47 -4.71 11.11 -16.90
CA ILE A 47 -5.21 9.73 -17.04
C ILE A 47 -6.62 9.61 -16.43
N ALA A 48 -6.80 10.09 -15.20
CA ALA A 48 -8.09 10.03 -14.50
C ALA A 48 -9.21 10.77 -15.23
N GLN A 49 -8.92 11.97 -15.75
CA GLN A 49 -9.88 12.74 -16.52
C GLN A 49 -10.28 12.03 -17.82
N GLU A 50 -9.34 11.38 -18.50
CA GLU A 50 -9.66 10.66 -19.72
C GLU A 50 -10.51 9.41 -19.43
N LEU A 51 -10.10 8.56 -18.47
CA LEU A 51 -10.86 7.36 -18.10
C LEU A 51 -12.28 7.71 -17.64
N LYS A 52 -12.44 8.81 -16.89
CA LYS A 52 -13.75 9.27 -16.43
C LYS A 52 -14.72 9.60 -17.56
N LYS A 53 -14.25 10.05 -18.74
CA LYS A 53 -15.10 10.27 -19.92
C LYS A 53 -15.76 8.98 -20.42
N HIS A 54 -15.18 7.83 -20.07
CA HIS A 54 -15.65 6.50 -20.43
C HIS A 54 -16.32 5.76 -19.25
N ASN A 55 -16.63 6.47 -18.15
CA ASN A 55 -17.16 5.90 -16.91
C ASN A 55 -16.24 4.84 -16.26
N LEU A 56 -14.92 4.98 -16.43
CA LEU A 56 -13.93 4.10 -15.84
C LEU A 56 -13.30 4.78 -14.62
N ASP A 57 -13.19 4.04 -13.51
CA ASP A 57 -12.64 4.52 -12.25
C ASP A 57 -11.11 4.32 -12.18
N ILE A 58 -10.47 5.11 -11.31
CA ILE A 58 -9.06 4.91 -10.95
C ILE A 58 -8.92 4.85 -9.45
N ILE A 59 -8.19 3.83 -8.99
CA ILE A 59 -7.67 3.76 -7.63
C ILE A 59 -6.16 4.03 -7.71
N LEU A 60 -5.63 4.93 -6.88
CA LEU A 60 -4.19 5.21 -6.87
C LEU A 60 -3.53 4.49 -5.69
N ALA A 61 -2.55 3.63 -5.96
CA ALA A 61 -1.72 3.07 -4.91
C ALA A 61 -0.73 4.12 -4.39
N ILE A 62 -0.71 4.33 -3.07
CA ILE A 62 0.11 5.35 -2.42
C ILE A 62 0.94 4.77 -1.27
N PRO A 63 2.18 5.26 -1.06
CA PRO A 63 3.02 4.79 0.02
C PRO A 63 2.46 5.23 1.38
N PRO A 64 2.74 4.46 2.45
CA PRO A 64 2.45 4.90 3.80
C PRO A 64 3.46 5.97 4.24
N PHE A 65 3.16 6.63 5.35
CA PHE A 65 4.14 7.48 6.02
C PHE A 65 5.28 6.63 6.60
N ARG A 66 6.55 6.98 6.32
CA ARG A 66 7.74 6.28 6.86
C ARG A 66 8.64 7.17 7.73
N GLY A 67 8.13 8.29 8.22
CA GLY A 67 8.88 9.28 8.99
C GLY A 67 9.05 10.60 8.24
N ALA A 68 9.24 11.70 9.00
CA ALA A 68 9.29 13.06 8.46
C ALA A 68 10.44 13.30 7.45
N GLN A 69 11.48 12.47 7.49
CA GLN A 69 12.64 12.57 6.59
C GLN A 69 12.36 11.96 5.20
N VAL A 70 11.31 11.13 5.07
CA VAL A 70 11.01 10.36 3.86
C VAL A 70 9.52 10.45 3.54
N GLU A 71 8.98 11.68 3.49
CA GLU A 71 7.60 11.90 3.06
C GLU A 71 7.49 11.77 1.54
N LEU A 72 7.06 10.59 1.07
CA LEU A 72 6.91 10.30 -0.36
C LEU A 72 5.55 10.73 -0.92
N PHE A 73 4.54 10.83 -0.07
CA PHE A 73 3.18 11.25 -0.43
C PHE A 73 2.58 12.03 0.75
N SER A 74 2.30 13.32 0.55
CA SER A 74 1.82 14.21 1.60
C SER A 74 0.30 14.45 1.50
N LYS A 75 -0.24 15.09 2.54
CA LYS A 75 -1.61 15.61 2.53
C LYS A 75 -1.90 16.54 1.35
N GLN A 76 -0.93 17.35 0.93
CA GLN A 76 -1.12 18.25 -0.21
C GLN A 76 -1.42 17.46 -1.49
N GLN A 77 -0.71 16.37 -1.74
CA GLN A 77 -0.96 15.53 -2.92
C GLN A 77 -2.23 14.69 -2.78
N PHE A 78 -2.58 14.27 -1.56
CA PHE A 78 -3.90 13.69 -1.28
C PHE A 78 -5.03 14.66 -1.67
N ASP A 79 -4.99 15.88 -1.14
CA ASP A 79 -6.01 16.92 -1.37
C ASP A 79 -6.12 17.25 -2.87
N GLU A 80 -4.97 17.35 -3.55
CA GLU A 80 -4.89 17.63 -4.98
C GLU A 80 -5.51 16.53 -5.85
N LEU A 81 -5.32 15.26 -5.49
CA LEU A 81 -5.71 14.10 -6.31
C LEU A 81 -7.08 13.52 -5.93
N ALA A 82 -7.59 13.79 -4.73
CA ALA A 82 -8.83 13.21 -4.21
C ALA A 82 -10.08 13.51 -5.07
N LEU A 83 -10.06 14.60 -5.85
CA LEU A 83 -11.13 14.97 -6.77
C LEU A 83 -11.10 14.20 -8.11
N TYR A 84 -9.97 13.54 -8.40
CA TYR A 84 -9.71 12.89 -9.69
C TYR A 84 -9.79 11.37 -9.60
N VAL A 85 -9.36 10.79 -8.48
CA VAL A 85 -9.37 9.35 -8.27
C VAL A 85 -10.59 8.91 -7.47
N LYS A 86 -11.05 7.68 -7.70
CA LYS A 86 -12.14 7.07 -6.94
C LYS A 86 -11.73 6.81 -5.50
N ALA A 87 -10.54 6.25 -5.32
CA ALA A 87 -9.98 5.91 -4.02
C ALA A 87 -8.45 5.85 -4.06
N PHE A 88 -7.83 5.72 -2.89
CA PHE A 88 -6.41 5.53 -2.68
C PHE A 88 -6.18 4.18 -2.01
N SER A 89 -5.39 3.32 -2.63
CA SER A 89 -4.91 2.07 -2.01
C SER A 89 -3.68 2.39 -1.18
N LEU A 90 -3.88 2.62 0.12
CA LEU A 90 -2.83 3.03 1.04
C LEU A 90 -2.06 1.80 1.53
N MET A 91 -0.77 1.72 1.19
CA MET A 91 0.08 0.54 1.46
C MET A 91 0.58 0.48 2.91
N THR A 92 -0.34 0.39 3.88
CA THR A 92 -0.11 0.33 5.33
C THR A 92 0.36 -1.04 5.81
N TYR A 93 1.38 -1.58 5.15
CA TYR A 93 2.06 -2.82 5.49
C TYR A 93 3.56 -2.72 5.17
N ASP A 94 4.31 -3.77 5.48
CA ASP A 94 5.77 -3.82 5.40
C ASP A 94 6.42 -2.69 6.21
N TYR A 95 5.94 -2.49 7.44
CA TYR A 95 6.51 -1.54 8.38
C TYR A 95 7.95 -1.93 8.76
N SER A 96 8.13 -3.19 9.17
CA SER A 96 9.43 -3.78 9.50
C SER A 96 10.18 -4.30 8.28
N SER A 97 11.50 -4.45 8.43
CA SER A 97 12.38 -5.01 7.40
C SER A 97 13.22 -6.15 7.95
N ILE A 98 13.95 -6.85 7.09
CA ILE A 98 14.88 -7.91 7.51
C ILE A 98 15.94 -7.38 8.49
N GLN A 99 16.42 -6.15 8.28
CA GLN A 99 17.42 -5.52 9.17
C GLN A 99 16.81 -5.00 10.48
N ARG A 100 15.49 -4.86 10.54
CA ARG A 100 14.74 -4.45 11.73
C ARG A 100 13.46 -5.30 11.88
N PRO A 101 13.60 -6.57 12.28
CA PRO A 101 12.47 -7.47 12.49
C PRO A 101 11.43 -6.87 13.43
N GLY A 102 10.15 -7.14 13.17
CA GLY A 102 9.06 -6.61 13.97
C GLY A 102 7.70 -6.78 13.29
N PRO A 103 6.69 -6.02 13.72
CA PRO A 103 5.31 -6.14 13.22
C PRO A 103 5.19 -5.78 11.73
N ASN A 104 4.22 -6.37 11.05
CA ASN A 104 3.94 -6.08 9.65
C ASN A 104 3.30 -4.69 9.45
N SER A 105 2.32 -4.36 10.31
CA SER A 105 1.39 -3.24 10.14
C SER A 105 0.89 -2.69 11.50
N PRO A 106 1.79 -2.18 12.38
CA PRO A 106 1.41 -1.78 13.74
C PRO A 106 0.26 -0.78 13.77
N LEU A 107 -0.79 -1.04 14.58
CA LEU A 107 -2.07 -0.31 14.53
C LEU A 107 -1.92 1.22 14.67
N ASN A 108 -1.04 1.67 15.57
CA ASN A 108 -0.86 3.11 15.79
C ASN A 108 -0.20 3.80 14.59
N TRP A 109 0.73 3.13 13.91
CA TRP A 109 1.33 3.61 12.68
C TRP A 109 0.31 3.66 11.53
N VAL A 110 -0.53 2.62 11.42
CA VAL A 110 -1.63 2.61 10.45
C VAL A 110 -2.57 3.80 10.65
N LYS A 111 -3.00 4.06 11.89
CA LYS A 111 -3.83 5.23 12.23
C LYS A 111 -3.15 6.54 11.83
N GLN A 112 -1.86 6.68 12.16
CA GLN A 112 -1.08 7.85 11.83
C GLN A 112 -1.02 8.09 10.32
N CYS A 113 -0.83 7.05 9.50
CA CYS A 113 -0.81 7.18 8.04
C CYS A 113 -2.12 7.77 7.50
N ILE A 114 -3.27 7.37 8.06
CA ILE A 114 -4.57 7.91 7.66
C ILE A 114 -4.74 9.35 8.16
N GLU A 115 -4.42 9.60 9.44
CA GLU A 115 -4.62 10.91 10.08
C GLU A 115 -3.74 12.01 9.49
N LEU A 116 -2.55 11.67 8.97
CA LEU A 116 -1.69 12.61 8.26
C LEU A 116 -2.30 13.07 6.93
N LEU A 117 -3.01 12.19 6.22
CA LEU A 117 -3.67 12.54 4.95
C LEU A 117 -5.02 13.21 5.19
N VAL A 118 -5.83 12.66 6.10
CA VAL A 118 -7.21 13.09 6.35
C VAL A 118 -7.44 13.12 7.87
N PRO A 119 -7.10 14.21 8.57
CA PRO A 119 -7.11 14.22 10.04
C PRO A 119 -8.52 14.16 10.63
N GLN A 120 -9.51 14.80 9.98
CA GLN A 120 -10.87 14.85 10.50
C GLN A 120 -11.60 13.54 10.22
N LYS A 121 -12.22 12.95 11.26
CA LYS A 121 -12.93 11.65 11.15
C LYS A 121 -14.22 11.75 10.33
N ASN A 122 -14.85 12.91 10.30
CA ASN A 122 -16.08 13.20 9.57
C ASN A 122 -15.82 13.74 8.15
N ASP A 123 -14.57 13.85 7.73
CA ASP A 123 -14.24 14.20 6.34
C ASP A 123 -14.68 13.04 5.43
N LEU A 124 -15.54 13.34 4.45
CA LEU A 124 -16.08 12.33 3.53
C LEU A 124 -14.98 11.59 2.77
N ARG A 125 -13.82 12.23 2.57
CA ARG A 125 -12.65 11.63 1.89
C ARG A 125 -11.99 10.52 2.71
N ARG A 126 -12.34 10.35 3.99
CA ARG A 126 -12.00 9.14 4.77
C ARG A 126 -12.44 7.87 4.05
N SER A 127 -13.60 7.89 3.39
CA SER A 127 -14.12 6.75 2.62
C SER A 127 -13.36 6.46 1.33
N GLN A 128 -12.54 7.42 0.85
CA GLN A 128 -11.68 7.22 -0.30
C GLN A 128 -10.36 6.52 0.06
N ILE A 129 -10.05 6.30 1.35
CA ILE A 129 -8.85 5.57 1.75
C ILE A 129 -9.19 4.09 1.90
N LEU A 130 -8.64 3.26 1.01
CA LEU A 130 -8.65 1.81 1.13
C LEU A 130 -7.44 1.43 1.96
N LEU A 131 -7.71 0.98 3.18
CA LEU A 131 -6.66 0.56 4.12
C LEU A 131 -6.02 -0.75 3.64
N GLY A 132 -4.71 -0.73 3.39
CA GLY A 132 -3.95 -1.92 3.04
C GLY A 132 -3.79 -2.84 4.26
N ILE A 133 -4.16 -4.12 4.07
CA ILE A 133 -4.03 -5.18 5.07
C ILE A 133 -3.26 -6.34 4.43
N ASN A 134 -2.16 -6.75 5.05
CA ASN A 134 -1.33 -7.86 4.59
C ASN A 134 -1.97 -9.21 4.94
N PHE A 135 -2.07 -10.11 3.94
CA PHE A 135 -2.48 -11.52 4.13
C PHE A 135 -1.26 -12.47 4.10
N TYR A 136 -0.10 -11.93 4.47
CA TYR A 136 1.17 -12.62 4.64
C TYR A 136 1.83 -12.14 5.93
N GLY A 137 2.70 -12.96 6.51
CA GLY A 137 3.57 -12.57 7.63
C GLY A 137 5.04 -12.59 7.20
N TYR A 138 5.94 -12.34 8.15
CA TYR A 138 7.37 -12.57 7.96
C TYR A 138 7.89 -13.63 8.92
N ASN A 139 8.72 -14.52 8.39
CA ASN A 139 9.60 -15.35 9.21
C ASN A 139 10.99 -14.71 9.20
N TYR A 140 11.41 -14.20 10.36
CA TYR A 140 12.74 -13.62 10.56
C TYR A 140 13.66 -14.65 11.22
N THR A 141 14.89 -14.72 10.71
CA THR A 141 15.91 -15.71 11.03
C THR A 141 17.26 -14.98 11.20
N PRO A 142 18.25 -15.57 11.89
CA PRO A 142 19.59 -14.98 11.94
C PRO A 142 20.21 -14.79 10.54
N GLU A 143 19.86 -15.64 9.58
CA GLU A 143 20.38 -15.61 8.21
C GLU A 143 19.63 -14.65 7.28
N GLY A 144 18.54 -14.03 7.75
CA GLY A 144 17.71 -13.12 6.96
C GLY A 144 16.22 -13.25 7.29
N GLY A 145 15.35 -12.88 6.36
CA GLY A 145 13.91 -13.03 6.56
C GLY A 145 13.18 -13.19 5.25
N LYS A 146 12.04 -13.87 5.29
CA LYS A 146 11.16 -14.04 4.12
C LYS A 146 9.71 -13.82 4.49
N ALA A 147 8.95 -13.32 3.52
CA ALA A 147 7.49 -13.36 3.63
C ALA A 147 7.04 -14.83 3.64
N ILE A 148 6.02 -15.11 4.44
CA ILE A 148 5.37 -16.42 4.52
C ILE A 148 3.88 -16.27 4.26
N LEU A 149 3.32 -17.20 3.50
CA LEU A 149 1.89 -17.29 3.27
C LEU A 149 1.23 -18.21 4.30
N ALA A 150 -0.10 -18.25 4.29
CA ALA A 150 -0.90 -19.04 5.22
C ALA A 150 -0.50 -20.53 5.26
N SER A 151 -0.18 -21.15 4.12
CA SER A 151 0.24 -22.56 4.07
C SER A 151 1.55 -22.81 4.82
N GLU A 152 2.56 -21.97 4.59
CA GLU A 152 3.85 -22.05 5.27
C GLU A 152 3.70 -21.78 6.78
N TYR A 153 2.88 -20.81 7.14
CA TYR A 153 2.54 -20.52 8.54
C TYR A 153 1.92 -21.74 9.24
N LEU A 154 0.94 -22.39 8.61
CA LEU A 154 0.31 -23.60 9.14
C LEU A 154 1.29 -24.76 9.27
N ASP A 155 2.22 -24.92 8.33
CA ASP A 155 3.26 -25.95 8.41
C ASP A 155 4.23 -25.71 9.58
N ILE A 156 4.62 -24.45 9.81
CA ILE A 156 5.42 -24.07 10.98
C ILE A 156 4.67 -24.43 12.26
N LEU A 157 3.38 -24.09 12.34
CA LEU A 157 2.55 -24.35 13.52
C LEU A 157 2.38 -25.84 13.86
N LYS A 158 2.44 -26.75 12.89
CA LYS A 158 2.40 -28.21 13.17
C LYS A 158 3.53 -28.65 14.10
N SER A 159 4.72 -28.06 13.89
CA SER A 159 5.93 -28.37 14.65
C SER A 159 6.11 -27.50 15.90
N PHE A 160 5.52 -26.30 15.89
CA PHE A 160 5.61 -25.35 16.99
C PHE A 160 4.86 -25.84 18.24
N LYS A 161 5.56 -25.90 19.38
CA LYS A 161 5.00 -26.27 20.70
C LYS A 161 4.97 -25.11 21.70
N GLY A 162 5.41 -23.93 21.27
CA GLY A 162 5.42 -22.74 22.12
C GLY A 162 4.07 -22.04 22.17
N LYS A 163 4.07 -20.83 22.73
CA LYS A 163 2.89 -19.96 22.81
C LYS A 163 2.95 -18.91 21.70
N ILE A 164 1.81 -18.63 21.08
CA ILE A 164 1.64 -17.46 20.23
C ILE A 164 1.37 -16.26 21.15
N HIS A 165 2.20 -15.24 21.04
CA HIS A 165 2.17 -14.05 21.87
C HIS A 165 1.38 -12.95 21.17
N TRP A 166 0.64 -12.16 21.96
CA TRP A 166 0.03 -10.92 21.53
C TRP A 166 0.93 -9.76 21.95
N ASP A 167 1.34 -8.93 21.01
CA ASP A 167 1.98 -7.65 21.31
C ASP A 167 0.93 -6.54 21.38
N ASP A 168 0.71 -6.00 22.57
CA ASP A 168 -0.30 -4.97 22.79
C ASP A 168 0.07 -3.62 22.13
N ASN A 169 1.34 -3.38 21.80
CA ASN A 169 1.76 -2.13 21.16
C ASN A 169 1.45 -2.12 19.67
N SER A 170 1.85 -3.16 18.94
CA SER A 170 1.55 -3.30 17.52
C SER A 170 0.13 -3.77 17.24
N LYS A 171 -0.49 -4.47 18.20
CA LYS A 171 -1.75 -5.19 18.04
C LYS A 171 -1.63 -6.34 17.03
N GLU A 172 -0.50 -7.02 17.06
CA GLU A 172 -0.20 -8.19 16.22
C GLU A 172 0.24 -9.40 17.06
N HIS A 173 0.07 -10.59 16.49
CA HIS A 173 0.60 -11.81 17.07
C HIS A 173 2.01 -12.09 16.55
N PHE A 174 2.88 -12.62 17.42
CA PHE A 174 4.19 -13.13 17.04
C PHE A 174 4.53 -14.37 17.86
N PHE A 175 5.52 -15.13 17.41
CA PHE A 175 6.08 -16.22 18.18
C PHE A 175 7.53 -16.45 17.76
N GLU A 176 8.33 -16.92 18.70
CA GLU A 176 9.72 -17.25 18.48
C GLU A 176 9.88 -18.76 18.59
N SER A 177 10.45 -19.39 17.56
CA SER A 177 10.90 -20.77 17.66
C SER A 177 12.38 -20.77 17.99
N LYS A 178 12.77 -21.45 19.07
CA LYS A 178 14.20 -21.74 19.29
C LYS A 178 14.63 -22.65 18.14
N TYR A 179 15.56 -22.16 17.32
CA TYR A 179 16.31 -23.04 16.43
C TYR A 179 17.00 -24.09 17.32
N ILE A 180 16.57 -25.34 17.22
CA ILE A 180 17.44 -26.45 17.59
C ILE A 180 18.47 -26.47 16.47
N LEU A 181 19.65 -25.90 16.75
CA LEU A 181 20.84 -26.19 15.95
C LEU A 181 20.99 -27.72 15.97
N LEU A 182 20.73 -28.36 14.83
CA LEU A 182 21.16 -29.73 14.58
C LEU A 182 22.66 -29.73 14.28
#